data_AF-A0A4Y2K3Q2-F1
#
_entry.id   AF-A0A4Y2K3Q2-F1
#
_cell.length_a   1.000
_cell.length_b   1.000
_cell.length_c   1.000
_cell.angle_alpha   90.00
_cell.angle_beta   90.00
_cell.angle_gamma   90.00
#
_symmetry.space_group_name_H-M   'P 1'
#
loop_
_entity.id
_entity.type
_entity.pdbx_description
1 polymer ?
#
loop_
_entity_poly.entity_id
_entity_poly.type
_entity_poly.pdbx_seq_one_letter_code
_entity_poly.pdbx_strand_id
1 'polypeptide(L)'
;MEEFGEQITGYGGFQKWPPPSPDLTPIDFFQWGYLKQQVYATPPPTLQDFQRRITGACANVVPAMLHRVQSEVQARVQMCIVADGKKFEHRK
;
A
#
# COMPACT_ATOMS: atom_id res chain seq x y z
N MET A 1 -7.71 18.81 28.10
CA MET A 1 -8.19 18.47 26.74
C MET A 1 -7.01 18.82 25.85
N GLU A 2 -6.19 17.82 25.55
CA GLU A 2 -4.82 17.98 25.06
C GLU A 2 -4.86 18.08 23.54
N GLU A 3 -4.53 19.27 23.01
CA GLU A 3 -4.43 19.51 21.58
C GLU A 3 -3.14 18.85 21.05
N PHE A 4 -3.29 17.70 20.42
CA PHE A 4 -2.21 17.11 19.63
C PHE A 4 -2.07 17.91 18.33
N GLY A 5 -1.16 18.88 18.35
CA GLY A 5 -0.73 19.60 17.17
C GLY A 5 -0.30 18.63 16.07
N GLU A 6 -0.69 18.96 14.83
CA GLU A 6 -0.39 18.21 13.61
C GLU A 6 1.12 18.13 13.36
N GLN A 7 1.81 17.21 14.04
CA GLN A 7 3.18 16.88 13.76
C GLN A 7 3.27 15.38 13.51
N ILE A 8 3.32 15.02 12.23
CA ILE A 8 3.80 13.71 11.78
C ILE A 8 4.99 13.95 10.85
N THR A 9 6.17 13.67 11.38
CA THR A 9 7.48 13.83 10.78
C THR A 9 7.73 12.73 9.75
N GLY A 10 8.11 13.10 8.51
CA GLY A 10 8.51 12.16 7.46
C GLY A 10 9.46 12.77 6.43
N TYR A 11 10.76 12.60 6.68
CA TYR A 11 11.97 12.74 5.85
C TYR A 11 11.98 13.73 4.66
N GLY A 12 12.44 14.96 4.93
CA GLY A 12 13.41 15.65 4.05
C GLY A 12 12.88 16.36 2.81
N GLY A 13 11.98 17.33 2.95
CA GLY A 13 11.70 18.31 1.88
C GLY A 13 10.45 19.15 2.15
N PHE A 14 10.50 20.44 1.80
CA PHE A 14 9.39 21.40 1.85
C PHE A 14 8.27 21.10 0.83
N GLN A 15 7.92 19.83 0.62
CA GLN A 15 6.77 19.47 -0.19
C GLN A 15 5.60 19.18 0.76
N LYS A 16 4.62 20.09 0.79
CA LYS A 16 3.33 19.84 1.44
C LYS A 16 2.64 18.75 0.64
N TRP A 17 2.90 17.49 0.98
CA TRP A 17 2.22 16.36 0.34
C TRP A 17 0.71 16.50 0.61
N PRO A 18 -0.16 16.27 -0.40
CA PRO A 18 -1.58 16.13 -0.13
C PRO A 18 -1.80 15.03 0.92
N PRO A 19 -2.94 15.03 1.65
CA PRO A 19 -3.25 13.97 2.60
C PRO A 19 -2.95 12.62 1.95
N PRO A 20 -2.12 11.75 2.58
CA PRO A 20 -1.70 10.51 1.95
C PRO A 20 -2.96 9.77 1.56
N SER A 21 -3.16 9.62 0.25
CA SER A 21 -4.28 8.88 -0.33
C SER A 21 -3.82 7.44 -0.37
N PRO A 22 -4.09 6.62 0.66
CA PRO A 22 -3.56 5.26 0.74
C PRO A 22 -4.14 4.41 -0.40
N ASP A 23 -5.26 4.85 -0.96
CA ASP A 23 -5.87 4.30 -2.15
C ASP A 23 -5.04 4.53 -3.41
N LEU A 24 -4.18 5.54 -3.47
CA LEU A 24 -3.40 5.85 -4.67
C LEU A 24 -1.97 5.31 -4.62
N THR A 25 -1.48 4.86 -3.45
CA THR A 25 -0.14 4.29 -3.34
C THR A 25 -0.18 2.78 -3.63
N PRO A 26 0.46 2.29 -4.71
CA PRO A 26 0.53 0.86 -5.04
C PRO A 26 1.00 -0.01 -3.87
N ILE A 27 1.92 0.52 -3.07
CA ILE A 27 2.52 -0.19 -1.94
C ILE A 27 1.48 -0.49 -0.84
N ASP A 28 0.53 0.43 -0.63
CA ASP A 28 -0.41 0.37 0.48
C ASP A 28 -1.51 -0.67 0.23
N PHE A 29 -1.98 -0.82 -1.02
CA PHE A 29 -3.09 -1.72 -1.34
C PHE A 29 -2.68 -3.05 -2.01
N PHE A 30 -1.57 -3.08 -2.74
CA PHE A 30 -1.12 -4.29 -3.44
C PHE A 30 -0.03 -5.02 -2.67
N GLN A 31 1.04 -4.32 -2.30
CA GLN A 31 2.20 -4.96 -1.67
C GLN A 31 1.79 -5.57 -0.32
N TRP A 32 1.12 -4.80 0.54
CA TRP A 32 0.73 -5.32 1.85
C TRP A 32 -0.33 -6.42 1.80
N GLY A 33 -1.29 -6.35 0.88
CA GLY A 33 -2.29 -7.41 0.71
C GLY A 33 -1.66 -8.73 0.24
N TYR A 34 -0.82 -8.66 -0.79
CA TYR A 34 -0.12 -9.81 -1.34
C TYR A 34 0.89 -10.41 -0.34
N LEU A 35 1.75 -9.57 0.24
CA LEU A 35 2.75 -10.04 1.22
C LEU A 35 2.09 -10.66 2.44
N LYS A 36 1.00 -10.08 2.98
CA LYS A 36 0.28 -10.69 4.10
C LYS A 36 -0.26 -12.08 3.73
N GLN A 37 -0.87 -12.22 2.55
CA GLN A 37 -1.36 -13.52 2.09
C GLN A 37 -0.25 -14.56 1.99
N GLN A 38 0.93 -14.20 1.46
CA GLN A 38 2.04 -15.15 1.30
C GLN A 38 2.72 -15.48 2.63
N VAL A 39 2.95 -14.47 3.47
CA VAL A 39 3.70 -14.63 4.72
C VAL A 39 2.87 -15.34 5.78
N TYR A 40 1.58 -15.00 5.88
CA TYR A 40 0.64 -15.55 6.87
C TYR A 40 -0.25 -16.68 6.33
N ALA A 41 0.01 -17.21 5.12
CA ALA A 41 -0.68 -18.41 4.62
C ALA A 41 -0.64 -19.57 5.64
N THR A 42 0.45 -19.65 6.40
CA THR A 42 0.56 -20.44 7.63
C THR A 42 1.19 -19.58 8.73
N PRO A 43 0.92 -19.84 10.02
CA PRO A 43 1.62 -19.14 11.10
C PRO A 43 3.13 -19.38 11.01
N PRO A 44 3.96 -18.33 10.88
CA PRO A 44 5.41 -18.47 10.83
C PRO A 44 5.93 -18.80 12.25
N PRO A 45 6.65 -19.92 12.46
CA PRO A 45 7.06 -20.36 13.78
C PRO A 45 8.27 -19.59 14.33
N THR A 46 9.04 -18.91 13.47
CA THR A 46 10.24 -18.15 13.87
C THR A 46 10.37 -16.85 13.07
N LEU A 47 11.12 -15.90 13.62
CA LEU A 47 11.45 -14.65 12.93
C LEU A 47 12.23 -14.90 11.63
N GLN A 48 13.12 -15.90 11.61
CA GLN A 48 13.89 -16.26 10.43
C GLN A 48 12.98 -16.78 9.31
N ASP A 49 11.98 -17.60 9.66
CA ASP A 49 11.00 -18.08 8.68
C ASP A 49 10.14 -16.93 8.14
N PHE A 50 9.74 -16.00 9.01
CA PHE A 50 9.03 -14.78 8.61
C PHE A 50 9.82 -13.94 7.60
N GLN A 51 11.10 -13.66 7.89
CA GLN A 51 12.00 -12.93 6.99
C GLN A 51 12.19 -13.65 5.65
N ARG A 52 12.40 -14.98 5.69
CA ARG A 52 12.54 -15.80 4.48
C ARG A 52 11.28 -15.75 3.61
N ARG A 53 10.09 -15.80 4.20
CA ARG A 53 8.83 -15.70 3.47
C ARG A 53 8.62 -14.33 2.84
N ILE A 54 8.98 -13.25 3.54
CA ILE A 54 8.93 -11.89 2.96
C ILE A 54 9.83 -11.83 1.73
N THR A 55 11.10 -12.23 1.86
CA THR A 55 12.05 -12.20 0.75
C THR A 55 11.60 -13.09 -0.41
N GLY A 56 11.10 -14.30 -0.12
CA GLY A 56 10.56 -15.21 -1.13
C GLY A 56 9.34 -14.65 -1.84
N ALA A 57 8.39 -14.05 -1.10
CA ALA A 57 7.22 -13.40 -1.69
C ALA A 57 7.62 -12.22 -2.58
N CYS A 58 8.58 -11.40 -2.18
CA CYS A 58 9.13 -10.32 -3.01
C CYS A 58 9.78 -10.86 -4.29
N ALA A 59 10.56 -11.93 -4.20
CA ALA A 59 11.20 -12.56 -5.35
C ALA A 59 10.20 -13.19 -6.34
N ASN A 60 9.03 -13.62 -5.85
CA ASN A 60 7.96 -14.20 -6.64
C ASN A 60 7.06 -13.17 -7.34
N VAL A 61 7.29 -11.86 -7.15
CA VAL A 61 6.55 -10.82 -7.86
C VAL A 61 6.96 -10.84 -9.33
N VAL A 62 6.04 -11.29 -10.19
CA VAL A 62 6.26 -11.36 -11.65
C VAL A 62 5.73 -10.11 -12.38
N PRO A 63 6.22 -9.79 -13.58
CA PRO A 63 5.76 -8.63 -14.36
C PRO A 63 4.24 -8.59 -14.57
N ALA A 64 3.59 -9.73 -14.76
CA ALA A 64 2.12 -9.81 -14.90
C ALA A 64 1.38 -9.28 -13.66
N MET A 65 1.93 -9.46 -12.46
CA MET A 65 1.37 -8.89 -11.24
C MET A 65 1.53 -7.37 -11.21
N LEU A 66 2.68 -6.86 -11.63
CA LEU A 66 2.93 -5.41 -11.73
C LEU A 66 2.00 -4.74 -12.76
N HIS A 67 1.70 -5.40 -13.87
CA HIS A 67 0.71 -4.89 -14.83
C HIS A 67 -0.69 -4.79 -14.22
N ARG A 68 -1.10 -5.76 -13.39
CA ARG A 68 -2.38 -5.66 -12.65
C ARG A 68 -2.36 -4.49 -11.68
N VAL A 69 -1.25 -4.26 -10.98
CA VAL A 69 -1.09 -3.08 -10.12
C VAL A 69 -1.25 -1.80 -10.91
N GLN A 70 -0.61 -1.69 -12.06
CA GLN A 70 -0.74 -0.52 -12.93
C GLN A 70 -2.20 -0.29 -13.34
N SER A 71 -2.93 -1.33 -13.76
CA SER A 71 -4.35 -1.22 -14.07
C SER A 71 -5.20 -0.78 -12.88
N GLU A 72 -4.94 -1.32 -11.69
CA GLU A 72 -5.65 -0.94 -10.46
C GLU A 72 -5.37 0.53 -10.08
N VAL A 73 -4.12 1.00 -10.22
CA VAL A 73 -3.78 2.41 -10.00
C VAL A 73 -4.57 3.30 -10.95
N GLN A 74 -4.61 2.96 -12.24
CA GLN A 74 -5.34 3.74 -13.23
C GLN A 74 -6.85 3.80 -12.90
N ALA A 75 -7.45 2.67 -12.52
CA ALA A 75 -8.85 2.62 -12.10
C ALA A 75 -9.11 3.53 -10.89
N ARG A 76 -8.21 3.51 -9.90
CA ARG A 76 -8.35 4.31 -8.67
C ARG A 76 -8.14 5.80 -8.93
N VAL A 77 -7.21 6.16 -9.79
CA VAL A 77 -7.05 7.55 -10.26
C VAL A 77 -8.34 8.02 -10.93
N GLN A 78 -8.94 7.20 -11.80
CA GLN A 78 -10.20 7.55 -12.46
C GLN A 78 -11.35 7.74 -11.47
N MET A 79 -11.45 6.90 -10.44
CA MET A 79 -12.46 7.08 -9.39
C MET A 79 -12.22 8.35 -8.56
N CYS A 80 -10.96 8.69 -8.28
CA CYS A 80 -10.61 9.93 -7.60
C CYS A 80 -11.08 11.16 -8.40
N ILE A 81 -10.90 11.12 -9.73
CA ILE A 81 -11.38 12.16 -10.64
C ILE A 81 -12.91 12.26 -10.58
N VAL A 82 -13.63 11.14 -10.65
CA VAL A 82 -15.11 11.11 -10.56
C VAL A 82 -15.60 11.61 -9.19
N ALA A 83 -14.85 11.34 -8.14
CA ALA A 83 -15.15 11.80 -6.78
C ALA A 83 -14.76 13.26 -6.52
N ASP A 84 -14.24 13.99 -7.53
CA ASP A 84 -13.73 15.36 -7.37
C ASP A 84 -12.69 15.45 -6.23
N GLY A 85 -11.80 14.45 -6.15
CA GLY A 85 -10.77 14.36 -5.12
C GLY A 85 -11.27 13.98 -3.72
N LYS A 86 -12.56 13.69 -3.53
CA LYS A 86 -13.11 13.20 -2.25
C LYS A 86 -12.72 11.75 -2.00
N LYS A 87 -12.75 11.34 -0.73
CA LYS A 87 -12.53 9.93 -0.35
C LYS A 87 -13.57 9.03 -1.02
N PHE A 88 -13.12 7.90 -1.55
CA PHE A 88 -13.96 6.88 -2.17
C PHE A 88 -13.46 5.50 -1.72
N GLU A 89 -14.36 4.51 -1.69
CA GLU A 89 -13.98 3.13 -1.39
C GLU A 89 -13.76 2.35 -2.70
N HIS A 90 -12.61 1.70 -2.82
CA HIS A 90 -12.36 0.74 -3.90
C HIS A 90 -12.83 -0.66 -3.46
N ARG A 91 -13.99 -1.09 -3.95
CA ARG A 91 -14.49 -2.44 -3.70
C ARG A 91 -13.73 -3.44 -4.59
N LYS A 92 -13.07 -4.42 -3.95
CA LYS A 92 -12.47 -5.58 -4.62
C LYS A 92 -13.50 -6.65 -4.94
#